data_AF-A0AAV5N3B6-F1
#
_entry.id   AF-A0AAV5N3B6-F1
#
_cell.length_a   1.000
_cell.length_b   1.000
_cell.length_c   1.000
_cell.angle_alpha   90.00
_cell.angle_beta   90.00
_cell.angle_gamma   90.00
#
_symmetry.space_group_name_H-M   'P 1'
#
loop_
_entity.id
_entity.type
_entity.pdbx_description
1 polymer ?
#
loop_
_entity_poly.entity_id
_entity_poly.type
_entity_poly.pdbx_seq_one_letter_code
_entity_poly.pdbx_strand_id
1 'polypeptide(L)'
;MQQRGMFEGLELSAKQRQQMRDLIRQNYHDVMPKMYLDNVEAMHSLIISDSFDEAAAFRQAELIAQAQVEKQVALAKVSHQFYSLLTPEQKAVFNQKHAEKVARLQQKLDQLRKYEDSQP
;
A
#
# COMPACT_ATOMS: atom_id res chain seq x y z
N MET A 1 -8.13 3.65 -14.05
CA MET A 1 -7.51 3.26 -12.76
C MET A 1 -7.71 1.76 -12.54
N GLN A 2 -6.73 0.93 -12.91
CA GLN A 2 -6.71 -0.48 -12.51
C GLN A 2 -5.93 -0.60 -11.19
N GLN A 3 -6.57 -0.30 -10.05
CA GLN A 3 -6.03 -0.76 -8.75
C GLN A 3 -6.34 -2.26 -8.60
N ARG A 4 -5.65 -3.08 -9.38
CA ARG A 4 -5.56 -4.54 -9.20
C ARG A 4 -4.31 -4.85 -8.36
N GLY A 5 -4.21 -4.31 -7.15
CA GLY A 5 -2.99 -4.51 -6.32
C GLY A 5 -3.06 -5.72 -5.38
N MET A 6 -4.23 -5.94 -4.77
CA MET A 6 -4.43 -7.03 -3.79
C MET A 6 -5.26 -8.19 -4.35
N PHE A 7 -6.30 -7.89 -5.13
CA PHE A 7 -7.18 -8.89 -5.75
C PHE A 7 -6.78 -9.23 -7.19
N GLU A 8 -5.50 -9.03 -7.52
CA GLU A 8 -4.98 -9.30 -8.85
C GLU A 8 -5.00 -10.79 -9.18
N GLY A 9 -5.39 -11.13 -10.41
CA GLY A 9 -5.47 -12.50 -10.86
C GLY A 9 -6.62 -13.32 -10.27
N LEU A 10 -7.57 -12.68 -9.56
CA LEU A 10 -8.87 -13.29 -9.30
C LEU A 10 -9.78 -13.11 -10.51
N GLU A 11 -10.45 -14.19 -10.91
CA GLU A 11 -11.55 -14.13 -11.87
C GLU A 11 -12.78 -13.54 -11.17
N LEU A 12 -13.07 -12.27 -11.45
CA LEU A 12 -14.16 -11.52 -10.84
C LEU A 12 -15.33 -11.38 -11.81
N SER A 13 -16.54 -11.67 -11.34
CA SER A 13 -17.77 -11.39 -12.08
C SER A 13 -17.93 -9.89 -12.38
N ALA A 14 -18.76 -9.54 -13.37
CA ALA A 14 -19.07 -8.14 -13.66
C ALA A 14 -19.65 -7.40 -12.43
N LYS A 15 -20.50 -8.09 -11.66
CA LYS A 15 -21.09 -7.59 -10.42
C LYS A 15 -20.02 -7.31 -9.35
N GLN A 16 -19.10 -8.25 -9.10
CA GLN A 16 -18.03 -8.05 -8.13
C GLN A 16 -17.10 -6.91 -8.53
N ARG A 17 -16.77 -6.77 -9.83
CA ARG A 17 -15.98 -5.63 -10.33
C ARG A 17 -16.69 -4.29 -10.09
N GLN A 18 -18.02 -4.25 -10.21
CA GLN A 18 -18.81 -3.07 -9.89
C GLN A 18 -18.79 -2.78 -8.39
N GLN A 19 -19.06 -3.78 -7.55
CA GLN A 19 -19.00 -3.64 -6.09
C GLN A 19 -17.64 -3.14 -5.60
N MET A 20 -16.54 -3.62 -6.17
CA MET A 20 -15.20 -3.14 -5.84
C MET A 20 -15.01 -1.65 -6.18
N ARG A 21 -15.49 -1.21 -7.35
CA ARG A 21 -15.43 0.22 -7.73
C ARG A 21 -16.26 1.08 -6.78
N ASP A 22 -17.44 0.62 -6.41
CA ASP A 22 -18.34 1.36 -5.53
C ASP A 22 -17.76 1.48 -4.12
N LEU A 23 -17.19 0.39 -3.58
CA LEU A 23 -16.47 0.41 -2.30
C LEU A 23 -15.31 1.41 -2.30
N ILE A 24 -14.48 1.41 -3.35
CA ILE A 24 -13.36 2.37 -3.46
C ILE A 24 -13.87 3.80 -3.57
N ARG A 25 -14.93 4.06 -4.35
CA ARG A 25 -15.53 5.40 -4.51
C ARG A 25 -16.10 5.92 -3.20
N GLN A 26 -16.84 5.08 -2.47
CA GLN A 26 -17.43 5.45 -1.18
C GLN A 26 -16.35 5.81 -0.15
N ASN A 27 -15.21 5.11 -0.18
CA ASN A 27 -14.10 5.32 0.74
C ASN A 27 -12.98 6.19 0.11
N TYR A 28 -13.25 6.90 -0.99
CA TYR A 28 -12.21 7.59 -1.76
C TYR A 28 -11.45 8.60 -0.91
N HIS A 29 -12.16 9.37 -0.08
CA HIS A 29 -11.56 10.36 0.81
C HIS A 29 -10.70 9.76 1.93
N ASP A 30 -10.98 8.53 2.33
CA ASP A 30 -10.21 7.82 3.36
C ASP A 30 -9.00 7.09 2.75
N VAL A 31 -9.09 6.71 1.48
CA VAL A 31 -8.05 5.99 0.74
C VAL A 31 -7.04 6.95 0.08
N MET A 32 -7.46 8.17 -0.25
CA MET A 32 -6.58 9.18 -0.85
C MET A 32 -5.95 10.07 0.22
N PRO A 33 -4.61 10.16 0.30
CA PRO A 33 -3.97 11.07 1.21
C PRO A 33 -4.25 12.51 0.77
N LYS A 34 -4.85 13.31 1.67
CA LYS A 34 -5.27 14.69 1.40
C LYS A 34 -4.11 15.68 1.12
N MET A 35 -2.85 15.30 1.34
CA MET A 35 -1.72 16.26 1.42
C MET A 35 -0.44 15.84 0.69
N TYR A 36 -0.52 15.09 -0.42
CA TYR A 36 0.70 14.59 -1.07
C TYR A 36 1.64 15.69 -1.59
N LEU A 37 1.11 16.72 -2.26
CA LEU A 37 1.93 17.80 -2.83
C LEU A 37 2.57 18.67 -1.74
N ASP A 38 1.78 19.11 -0.76
CA ASP A 38 2.27 19.94 0.35
C ASP A 38 3.38 19.23 1.13
N ASN A 39 3.27 17.90 1.31
CA ASN A 39 4.29 17.12 2.00
C ASN A 39 5.60 17.01 1.22
N VAL A 40 5.53 16.93 -0.12
CA VAL A 40 6.72 16.90 -0.98
C VAL A 40 7.43 18.24 -0.95
N GLU A 41 6.70 19.35 -1.07
CA GLU A 41 7.26 20.70 -1.02
C GLU A 41 7.87 21.02 0.35
N ALA A 42 7.18 20.65 1.44
CA ALA A 42 7.69 20.84 2.80
C ALA A 42 8.99 20.08 3.05
N MET A 43 9.08 18.82 2.59
CA MET A 43 10.31 18.05 2.75
C MET A 43 11.43 18.56 1.85
N HIS A 44 11.14 18.97 0.62
CA HIS A 44 12.12 19.60 -0.26
C HIS A 44 12.72 20.87 0.38
N SER A 45 11.88 21.71 0.98
CA SER A 45 12.29 22.95 1.66
C SER A 45 13.26 22.70 2.82
N LEU A 46 13.04 21.61 3.57
CA LEU A 46 13.94 21.19 4.65
C LEU A 46 15.30 20.72 4.13
N ILE A 47 15.31 19.99 3.00
CA ILE A 47 16.52 19.45 2.38
C ILE A 47 17.43 20.55 1.83
N ILE A 48 16.86 21.61 1.24
CA ILE A 48 17.64 22.68 0.59
C ILE A 48 17.98 23.85 1.52
N SER A 49 17.65 23.75 2.82
CA SER A 49 17.88 24.81 3.80
C SER A 49 19.37 25.00 4.10
N ASP A 50 19.79 26.23 4.46
CA ASP A 50 21.19 26.56 4.80
C ASP A 50 21.71 25.74 6.01
N SER A 51 20.80 25.31 6.89
CA SER A 51 21.09 24.45 8.05
C SER A 51 19.94 23.47 8.28
N PHE A 52 20.28 22.20 8.51
CA PHE A 52 19.30 21.15 8.71
C PHE A 52 18.55 21.28 10.06
N ASP A 53 17.26 21.56 10.01
CA ASP A 53 16.36 21.51 11.17
C ASP A 53 15.80 20.09 11.35
N GLU A 54 16.52 19.28 12.14
CA GLU A 54 16.13 17.90 12.46
C GLU A 54 14.75 17.81 13.11
N ALA A 55 14.40 18.77 13.98
CA ALA A 55 13.12 18.77 14.67
C ALA A 55 11.95 19.05 13.71
N ALA A 56 12.15 19.92 12.71
CA ALA A 56 11.16 20.16 11.66
C ALA A 56 11.03 18.96 10.72
N ALA A 57 12.15 18.30 10.36
CA ALA A 57 12.12 17.08 9.56
C ALA A 57 11.37 15.94 10.27
N PHE A 58 11.58 15.77 11.57
CA PHE A 58 10.87 14.78 12.37
C PHE A 58 9.36 15.03 12.37
N ARG A 59 8.91 16.26 12.67
CA ARG A 59 7.48 16.62 12.65
C ARG A 59 6.84 16.39 11.27
N GLN A 60 7.56 16.72 10.20
CA GLN A 60 7.06 16.50 8.84
C GLN A 60 6.93 15.00 8.53
N ALA A 61 7.89 14.19 8.98
CA ALA A 61 7.83 12.74 8.84
C ALA A 61 6.68 12.12 9.65
N GLU A 62 6.41 12.59 10.87
CA GLU A 62 5.27 12.15 11.69
C GLU A 62 3.94 12.43 11.00
N LEU A 63 3.77 13.61 10.41
CA LEU A 63 2.56 13.97 9.67
C LEU A 63 2.34 13.04 8.47
N ILE A 64 3.41 12.74 7.72
CA ILE A 64 3.36 11.79 6.60
C ILE A 64 3.01 10.38 7.11
N ALA A 65 3.65 9.93 8.18
CA ALA A 65 3.43 8.62 8.77
C ALA A 65 1.98 8.44 9.24
N GLN A 66 1.41 9.45 9.91
CA GLN A 66 0.02 9.42 10.36
C GLN A 66 -0.96 9.29 9.19
N ALA A 67 -0.79 10.11 8.15
CA ALA A 67 -1.61 10.01 6.93
C ALA A 67 -1.48 8.65 6.25
N GLN A 68 -0.28 8.05 6.28
CA GLN A 68 -0.03 6.73 5.72
C GLN A 68 -0.70 5.63 6.54
N VAL A 69 -0.70 5.71 7.87
CA VAL A 69 -1.42 4.78 8.76
C VAL A 69 -2.92 4.82 8.47
N GLU A 70 -3.52 6.00 8.42
CA GLU A 70 -4.95 6.18 8.13
C GLU A 70 -5.35 5.56 6.79
N LYS A 71 -4.56 5.84 5.75
CA LYS A 71 -4.75 5.25 4.42
C LYS A 71 -4.65 3.73 4.43
N GLN A 72 -3.66 3.16 5.12
CA GLN A 72 -3.49 1.71 5.19
C GLN A 72 -4.68 1.04 5.88
N VAL A 73 -5.17 1.65 6.97
CA VAL A 73 -6.36 1.15 7.67
C VAL A 73 -7.61 1.25 6.79
N ALA A 74 -7.80 2.36 6.06
CA ALA A 74 -8.92 2.52 5.13
C ALA A 74 -8.89 1.47 4.01
N LEU A 75 -7.71 1.24 3.40
CA LEU A 75 -7.51 0.20 2.39
C LEU A 75 -7.74 -1.20 2.94
N ALA A 76 -7.32 -1.49 4.18
CA ALA A 76 -7.55 -2.77 4.82
C ALA A 76 -9.05 -3.02 5.05
N LYS A 77 -9.81 -1.99 5.48
CA LYS A 77 -11.27 -2.06 5.65
C LYS A 77 -11.97 -2.36 4.32
N VAL A 78 -11.65 -1.62 3.26
CA VAL A 78 -12.20 -1.85 1.91
C VAL A 78 -11.87 -3.25 1.41
N SER A 79 -10.62 -3.69 1.59
CA SER A 79 -10.17 -5.01 1.19
C SER A 79 -10.90 -6.11 1.96
N HIS A 80 -11.09 -5.96 3.27
CA HIS A 80 -11.84 -6.91 4.10
C HIS A 80 -13.31 -7.00 3.65
N GLN A 81 -13.96 -5.85 3.40
CA GLN A 81 -15.32 -5.82 2.88
C GLN A 81 -15.42 -6.54 1.53
N PHE A 82 -14.49 -6.28 0.61
CA PHE A 82 -14.50 -6.96 -0.69
C PHE A 82 -14.21 -8.46 -0.57
N TYR A 83 -13.28 -8.86 0.29
CA TYR A 83 -12.97 -10.28 0.57
C TYR A 83 -14.21 -11.06 1.04
N SER A 84 -15.09 -10.42 1.82
CA SER A 84 -16.34 -11.04 2.27
C SER A 84 -17.30 -11.39 1.11
N LEU A 85 -17.18 -10.69 -0.03
CA LEU A 85 -18.00 -10.88 -1.24
C LEU A 85 -17.42 -11.93 -2.21
N LEU A 86 -16.26 -12.50 -1.90
CA LEU A 86 -15.63 -13.55 -2.70
C LEU A 86 -16.28 -14.91 -2.42
N THR A 87 -16.37 -15.74 -3.46
CA THR A 87 -16.75 -17.16 -3.30
C THR A 87 -15.65 -17.94 -2.58
N PRO A 88 -15.95 -19.12 -2.00
CA PRO A 88 -14.94 -19.98 -1.38
C PRO A 88 -13.74 -20.28 -2.30
N GLU A 89 -14.01 -20.52 -3.59
CA GLU A 89 -12.99 -20.82 -4.60
C GLU A 89 -12.11 -19.59 -4.86
N GLN A 90 -12.71 -18.41 -4.98
CA GLN A 90 -11.96 -17.15 -5.13
C GLN A 90 -11.09 -16.85 -3.91
N LYS A 91 -11.58 -17.14 -2.69
CA LYS A 91 -10.80 -17.00 -1.45
C LYS A 91 -9.60 -17.95 -1.42
N ALA A 92 -9.77 -19.18 -1.90
CA ALA A 92 -8.67 -20.13 -2.01
C ALA A 92 -7.58 -19.63 -2.96
N VAL A 93 -7.95 -19.15 -4.15
CA VAL A 93 -7.01 -18.57 -5.12
C VAL A 93 -6.33 -17.31 -4.54
N PHE A 94 -7.07 -16.47 -3.81
CA PHE A 94 -6.53 -15.29 -3.16
C PHE A 94 -5.42 -15.65 -2.15
N ASN A 95 -5.68 -16.62 -1.28
CA ASN A 95 -4.73 -17.08 -0.27
C ASN A 95 -3.51 -17.75 -0.91
N GLN A 96 -3.70 -18.54 -1.96
CA GLN A 96 -2.60 -19.17 -2.71
C GLN A 96 -1.67 -18.10 -3.30
N LYS A 97 -2.23 -17.09 -3.99
CA LYS A 97 -1.44 -16.00 -4.57
C LYS A 97 -0.67 -15.20 -3.51
N HIS A 98 -1.26 -15.02 -2.32
CA HIS A 98 -0.55 -14.41 -1.21
C HIS A 98 0.67 -15.25 -0.79
N ALA A 99 0.50 -16.56 -0.63
CA ALA A 99 1.61 -17.46 -0.28
C ALA A 99 2.74 -17.43 -1.34
N GLU A 100 2.39 -17.45 -2.64
CA GLU A 100 3.34 -17.33 -3.74
C GLU A 100 4.10 -15.99 -3.70
N LYS A 101 3.39 -14.90 -3.41
CA LYS A 101 4.01 -13.56 -3.27
C LYS A 101 4.99 -13.53 -2.10
N VAL A 102 4.61 -14.08 -0.94
CA VAL A 102 5.48 -14.16 0.24
C VAL A 102 6.72 -14.98 -0.05
N ALA A 103 6.58 -16.15 -0.67
CA ALA A 103 7.71 -16.99 -1.05
C ALA A 103 8.68 -16.27 -2.00
N ARG A 104 8.17 -15.53 -2.98
CA ARG A 104 9.00 -14.72 -3.90
C ARG A 104 9.74 -13.60 -3.18
N LEU A 105 9.10 -12.94 -2.22
CA LEU A 105 9.73 -11.90 -1.42
C LEU A 105 10.84 -12.47 -0.54
N GLN A 106 10.60 -13.63 0.09
CA GLN A 106 11.62 -14.34 0.87
C GLN A 106 12.85 -14.67 0.01
N GLN A 107 12.64 -15.22 -1.19
CA GLN A 107 13.74 -15.53 -2.11
C GLN A 107 14.56 -14.29 -2.48
N LYS A 108 13.90 -13.14 -2.69
CA LYS A 108 14.61 -11.87 -2.97
C LYS A 108 15.43 -11.39 -1.78
N LEU A 109 14.89 -11.50 -0.56
CA LEU A 109 15.62 -11.14 0.66
C LEU A 109 16.85 -12.04 0.85
N ASP A 110 16.69 -13.35 0.63
CA ASP A 110 17.80 -14.31 0.71
C ASP A 110 18.88 -14.02 -0.35
N GLN A 111 18.49 -13.58 -1.54
CA GLN A 111 19.44 -13.15 -2.57
C GLN A 111 20.22 -11.91 -2.12
N LEU A 112 19.52 -10.87 -1.63
CA LEU A 112 20.15 -9.63 -1.17
C LEU A 112 21.17 -9.90 -0.05
N ARG A 113 20.82 -10.76 0.91
CA ARG A 113 21.73 -11.17 1.98
C ARG A 113 23.00 -11.84 1.43
N LYS A 114 22.85 -12.75 0.46
CA LYS A 114 24.01 -13.39 -0.19
C LYS A 114 24.89 -12.39 -0.94
N TYR A 115 24.30 -11.37 -1.57
CA TYR A 115 25.07 -10.29 -2.22
C TYR A 115 25.86 -9.47 -1.21
N GLU A 116 25.29 -9.15 -0.05
CA GLU A 116 25.96 -8.42 1.03
C GLU A 116 27.13 -9.22 1.63
N ASP A 117 26.92 -10.52 1.88
CA ASP A 117 27.97 -11.44 2.38
C ASP A 117 29.09 -11.73 1.37
N SER A 118 28.88 -11.41 0.08
CA SER A 118 29.83 -11.65 -1.02
C SER A 118 30.62 -10.39 -1.42
N GLN A 119 30.37 -9.24 -0.80
CA GLN A 119 31.16 -8.02 -0.99
C GLN A 119 32.44 -8.14 -0.13
N PRO A 120 33.64 -8.05 -0.72
CA PRO A 120 34.91 -8.11 0.03
C PRO A 120 35.16 -6.87 0.89
#